data_AF-A0A1Y4LYB6-F1
#
_entry.id   AF-A0A1Y4LYB6-F1
#
_cell.length_a   1.000
_cell.length_b   1.000
_cell.length_c   1.000
_cell.angle_alpha   90.00
_cell.angle_beta   90.00
_cell.angle_gamma   90.00
#
_symmetry.space_group_name_H-M   'P 1'
#
loop_
_entity.id
_entity.type
_entity.pdbx_description
1 polymer ?
#
loop_
_entity_poly.entity_id
_entity_poly.type
_entity_poly.pdbx_seq_one_letter_code
_entity_poly.pdbx_strand_id
1 'polypeptide(L)'
;MAQKKYLGETTVTYLMAKIKSLFVAKEAGKGLSTNDFTNQDKSKLDGLQNYTLPKAGSETLGGIMVGAGLTIDGEGHLSATGGGEADSVNWENVVGKPTAVSEFENDSGYQTASDVESKIIGKGYQTSAQVDEKLTAYAKKSDIASALKYKGSKNTYSELPSSDQSVGDVWNVVQADSSHNIKAGDNVAWNGSSWDVLSGTVDLSGYVQDSDLVEITTGEIDSIIESLA
;
A
#
# COMPACT_ATOMS: atom_id res chain seq x y z
N MET A 1 -37.17 29.61 -1.38
CA MET A 1 -35.86 29.58 -0.69
C MET A 1 -35.07 30.80 -1.14
N ALA A 2 -34.26 31.41 -0.28
CA ALA A 2 -33.41 32.52 -0.71
C ALA A 2 -32.40 32.00 -1.75
N GLN A 3 -32.33 32.64 -2.92
CA GLN A 3 -31.42 32.24 -4.00
C GLN A 3 -29.96 32.40 -3.53
N LYS A 4 -29.12 31.39 -3.78
CA LYS A 4 -27.70 31.42 -3.41
C LYS A 4 -26.94 32.22 -4.47
N LYS A 5 -26.10 33.15 -4.03
CA LYS A 5 -25.32 34.00 -4.93
C LYS A 5 -23.97 33.36 -5.28
N TYR A 6 -23.52 33.51 -6.53
CA TYR A 6 -22.18 33.08 -6.97
C TYR A 6 -21.47 34.18 -7.77
N LEU A 7 -20.14 34.10 -7.88
CA LEU A 7 -19.32 34.98 -8.72
C LEU A 7 -19.14 34.32 -10.09
N GLY A 8 -19.67 34.93 -11.15
CA GLY A 8 -19.45 34.55 -12.55
C GLY A 8 -18.26 35.29 -13.18
N GLU A 9 -17.94 34.98 -14.44
CA GLU A 9 -16.73 35.50 -15.12
C GLU A 9 -16.64 37.04 -15.12
N THR A 10 -17.77 37.71 -15.41
CA THR A 10 -17.86 39.17 -15.44
C THR A 10 -17.68 39.77 -14.04
N THR A 11 -18.31 39.16 -13.04
CA THR A 11 -18.31 39.64 -11.66
C THR A 11 -17.02 39.33 -10.91
N VAL A 12 -16.33 38.23 -11.24
CA VAL A 12 -14.93 37.97 -10.81
C VAL A 12 -14.00 39.04 -11.36
N THR A 13 -14.12 39.39 -12.64
CA THR A 13 -13.29 40.44 -13.25
C THR A 13 -13.51 41.79 -12.57
N TYR A 14 -14.78 42.12 -12.30
CA TYR A 14 -15.15 43.35 -11.60
C TYR A 14 -14.62 43.39 -10.16
N LEU A 15 -14.84 42.32 -9.39
CA LEU A 15 -14.33 42.18 -8.02
C LEU A 15 -12.80 42.31 -7.99
N MET A 16 -12.09 41.65 -8.93
CA MET A 16 -10.65 41.72 -9.01
C MET A 16 -10.14 43.12 -9.37
N ALA A 17 -10.85 43.87 -10.22
CA ALA A 17 -10.52 45.26 -10.50
C ALA A 17 -10.67 46.16 -9.25
N LYS A 18 -11.75 45.96 -8.47
CA LYS A 18 -11.98 46.66 -7.20
C LYS A 18 -10.92 46.32 -6.16
N ILE A 19 -10.62 45.04 -5.96
CA ILE A 19 -9.56 44.58 -5.06
C ILE A 19 -8.21 45.19 -5.46
N LYS A 20 -7.83 45.14 -6.74
CA LYS A 20 -6.57 45.74 -7.24
C LYS A 20 -6.47 47.24 -6.97
N SER A 21 -7.59 47.97 -6.97
CA SER A 21 -7.59 49.40 -6.64
C SER A 21 -7.32 49.70 -5.16
N LEU A 22 -7.52 48.72 -4.27
CA LEU A 22 -7.30 48.84 -2.82
C LEU A 22 -5.86 48.48 -2.41
N PHE A 23 -5.09 47.83 -3.28
CA PHE A 23 -3.70 47.48 -3.00
C PHE A 23 -2.73 48.44 -3.69
N VAL A 24 -1.78 48.99 -2.93
CA VAL A 24 -0.61 49.66 -3.51
C VAL A 24 0.30 48.59 -4.12
N ALA A 25 0.61 48.73 -5.41
CA ALA A 25 1.48 47.80 -6.12
C ALA A 25 2.90 47.81 -5.52
N LYS A 26 3.45 46.63 -5.28
CA LYS A 26 4.85 46.46 -4.89
C LYS A 26 5.77 46.93 -6.02
N GLU A 27 6.63 47.90 -5.76
CA GLU A 27 7.61 48.37 -6.74
C GLU A 27 8.63 47.25 -7.06
N ALA A 28 8.99 47.12 -8.34
CA ALA A 28 10.03 46.19 -8.79
C ALA A 28 11.34 46.46 -8.02
N GLY A 29 11.90 45.43 -7.39
CA GLY A 29 13.13 45.53 -6.59
C GLY A 29 12.93 45.86 -5.11
N LYS A 30 11.71 46.11 -4.61
CA LYS A 30 11.44 46.29 -3.17
C LYS A 30 10.79 45.06 -2.56
N GLY A 31 11.57 44.15 -1.98
CA GLY A 31 11.07 43.14 -1.03
C GLY A 31 10.90 43.74 0.37
N LEU A 32 9.91 43.28 1.16
CA LEU A 32 9.69 43.70 2.56
C LEU A 32 10.63 43.01 3.58
N SER A 33 11.65 42.29 3.13
CA SER A 33 12.66 41.70 4.01
C SER A 33 13.94 41.40 3.25
N THR A 34 15.04 42.02 3.67
CA THR A 34 16.40 41.62 3.33
C THR A 34 16.66 40.26 3.96
N ASN A 35 16.89 39.22 3.16
CA ASN A 35 17.34 37.93 3.67
C ASN A 35 18.87 37.95 3.71
N ASP A 36 19.40 38.76 4.63
CA ASP A 36 20.81 38.77 4.94
C ASP A 36 21.06 37.62 5.92
N PHE A 37 21.61 36.51 5.44
CA PHE A 37 22.34 35.62 6.34
C PHE A 37 23.31 36.51 7.10
N THR A 38 23.17 36.55 8.42
CA THR A 38 24.09 37.35 9.22
C THR A 38 25.50 36.88 8.89
N ASN A 39 26.48 37.79 8.82
CA ASN A 39 27.88 37.45 8.58
C ASN A 39 28.42 36.37 9.56
N GLN A 40 27.69 36.13 10.64
CA GLN A 40 27.92 35.10 11.66
C GLN A 40 27.55 33.67 11.21
N ASP A 41 26.49 33.49 10.41
CA ASP A 41 26.08 32.16 9.92
C ASP A 41 26.95 31.70 8.74
N LYS A 42 27.38 32.65 7.90
CA LYS A 42 28.35 32.39 6.83
C LYS A 42 29.72 31.99 7.38
N SER A 43 30.20 32.68 8.44
CA SER A 43 31.46 32.32 9.11
C SER A 43 31.43 30.94 9.78
N LYS A 44 30.27 30.51 10.31
CA LYS A 44 30.12 29.17 10.91
C LYS A 44 30.10 28.07 9.86
N LEU A 45 29.51 28.32 8.69
CA LEU A 45 29.49 27.39 7.56
C LEU A 45 30.87 27.26 6.90
N ASP A 46 31.55 28.39 6.67
CA ASP A 46 32.89 28.42 6.07
C ASP A 46 33.95 27.74 6.96
N GLY A 47 33.67 27.59 8.27
CA GLY A 47 34.55 26.95 9.25
C GLY A 47 34.37 25.45 9.45
N LEU A 48 33.44 24.79 8.74
CA LEU A 48 33.23 23.34 8.88
C LEU A 48 34.32 22.56 8.12
N GLN A 49 34.92 21.56 8.77
CA GLN A 49 35.89 20.64 8.18
C GLN A 49 35.51 19.20 8.53
N ASN A 50 35.69 18.26 7.59
CA ASN A 50 35.39 16.84 7.83
C ASN A 50 36.52 16.16 8.60
N TYR A 51 36.16 15.40 9.63
CA TYR A 51 37.09 14.57 10.39
C TYR A 51 37.39 13.26 9.64
N THR A 52 38.66 12.83 9.64
CA THR A 52 39.09 11.53 9.10
C THR A 52 39.73 10.70 10.21
N LEU A 53 39.22 9.49 10.44
CA LEU A 53 39.73 8.58 11.46
C LEU A 53 41.01 7.89 10.96
N PRO A 54 42.13 7.91 11.72
CA PRO A 54 43.36 7.23 11.32
C PRO A 54 43.21 5.69 11.31
N LYS A 55 44.12 4.99 10.64
CA LYS A 55 44.21 3.52 10.73
C LYS A 55 44.85 3.10 12.05
N ALA A 56 44.29 2.06 12.68
CA ALA A 56 44.82 1.50 13.92
C ALA A 56 46.16 0.80 13.70
N GLY A 57 47.10 0.98 14.62
CA GLY A 57 48.41 0.33 14.59
C GLY A 57 48.97 0.13 15.99
N SER A 58 50.17 -0.42 16.09
CA SER A 58 50.87 -0.60 17.37
C SER A 58 51.32 0.71 18.01
N GLU A 59 51.36 1.80 17.23
CA GLU A 59 51.77 3.14 17.68
C GLU A 59 50.75 4.24 17.33
N THR A 60 49.65 3.92 16.64
CA THR A 60 48.65 4.91 16.18
C THR A 60 47.23 4.48 16.54
N LEU A 61 46.50 5.34 17.26
CA LEU A 61 45.12 5.09 17.68
C LEU A 61 44.16 5.43 16.54
N GLY A 62 43.79 4.43 15.76
CA GLY A 62 42.78 4.53 14.71
C GLY A 62 41.36 4.21 15.19
N GLY A 63 41.09 4.48 16.46
CA GLY A 63 39.93 3.97 17.21
C GLY A 63 40.31 2.86 18.21
N ILE A 64 41.26 2.00 17.85
CA ILE A 64 41.92 1.01 18.73
C ILE A 64 43.43 0.92 18.46
N MET A 65 44.18 0.19 19.27
CA MET A 65 45.63 -0.08 19.12
C MET A 65 45.88 -1.58 18.85
N VAL A 66 46.91 -1.91 18.07
CA VAL A 66 47.25 -3.31 17.72
C VAL A 66 48.43 -3.83 18.55
N GLY A 67 48.20 -4.89 19.33
CA GLY A 67 49.19 -5.47 20.26
C GLY A 67 49.99 -6.65 19.71
N ALA A 68 50.95 -7.14 20.50
CA ALA A 68 51.81 -8.27 20.14
C ALA A 68 51.01 -9.57 19.87
N GLY A 69 51.45 -10.37 18.90
CA GLY A 69 50.77 -11.59 18.47
C GLY A 69 49.57 -11.36 17.56
N LEU A 70 49.24 -10.09 17.28
CA LEU A 70 48.22 -9.66 16.34
C LEU A 70 48.85 -8.85 15.20
N THR A 71 48.23 -8.91 14.03
CA THR A 71 48.59 -8.08 12.88
C THR A 71 47.34 -7.51 12.22
N ILE A 72 47.43 -6.26 11.73
CA ILE A 72 46.37 -5.61 10.96
C ILE A 72 46.82 -5.43 9.49
N ASP A 73 46.01 -5.90 8.55
CA ASP A 73 46.34 -5.82 7.12
C ASP A 73 46.11 -4.41 6.53
N GLY A 74 46.41 -4.23 5.23
CA GLY A 74 46.29 -2.97 4.48
C GLY A 74 44.92 -2.31 4.61
N GLU A 75 43.88 -3.14 4.63
CA GLU A 75 42.47 -2.81 4.58
C GLU A 75 41.82 -2.67 5.98
N GLY A 76 42.49 -3.15 7.04
CA GLY A 76 42.08 -2.96 8.44
C GLY A 76 41.65 -4.22 9.20
N HIS A 77 41.95 -5.43 8.71
CA HIS A 77 41.58 -6.68 9.38
C HIS A 77 42.62 -7.16 10.38
N LEU A 78 42.20 -7.52 11.60
CA LEU A 78 43.05 -7.97 12.69
C LEU A 78 43.07 -9.51 12.81
N SER A 79 44.26 -10.13 12.87
CA SER A 79 44.42 -11.60 12.99
C SER A 79 45.58 -12.01 13.89
N ALA A 80 45.60 -13.27 14.35
CA ALA A 80 46.64 -13.84 15.21
C ALA A 80 47.76 -14.53 14.42
N THR A 81 49.02 -14.40 14.86
CA THR A 81 50.20 -14.76 14.05
C THR A 81 50.70 -16.21 14.17
N GLY A 82 50.03 -17.14 14.89
CA GLY A 82 50.59 -18.50 15.05
C GLY A 82 49.67 -19.62 15.57
N GLY A 83 48.91 -20.28 14.68
CA GLY A 83 48.22 -21.54 14.95
C GLY A 83 47.65 -22.19 13.68
N GLY A 84 48.11 -23.41 13.35
CA GLY A 84 47.60 -24.22 12.24
C GLY A 84 47.76 -25.72 12.51
N GLU A 85 46.63 -26.35 12.88
CA GLU A 85 46.21 -27.78 12.85
C GLU A 85 47.08 -28.92 13.44
N ALA A 86 46.46 -29.72 14.32
CA ALA A 86 47.00 -30.96 14.91
C ALA A 86 46.33 -32.19 14.27
N ASP A 87 47.09 -33.06 13.61
CA ASP A 87 46.61 -34.26 12.90
C ASP A 87 46.40 -35.47 13.84
N SER A 88 45.25 -36.14 13.67
CA SER A 88 44.70 -37.27 14.46
C SER A 88 45.29 -38.66 14.10
N VAL A 89 45.08 -39.69 14.94
CA VAL A 89 45.62 -41.08 14.78
C VAL A 89 44.96 -41.91 13.66
N ASN A 90 45.75 -42.82 13.04
CA ASN A 90 45.34 -43.71 11.93
C ASN A 90 44.24 -44.72 12.30
N TRP A 91 43.20 -44.83 11.46
CA TRP A 91 41.95 -45.58 11.66
C TRP A 91 42.12 -47.10 11.76
N GLU A 92 43.13 -47.69 11.11
CA GLU A 92 43.38 -49.14 11.14
C GLU A 92 43.63 -49.66 12.56
N ASN A 93 44.26 -48.82 13.40
CA ASN A 93 44.68 -49.16 14.77
C ASN A 93 43.56 -49.02 15.82
N VAL A 94 42.35 -48.61 15.42
CA VAL A 94 41.20 -48.52 16.31
C VAL A 94 40.55 -49.91 16.47
N VAL A 95 40.66 -50.50 17.67
CA VAL A 95 40.07 -51.81 18.04
C VAL A 95 38.66 -51.59 18.62
N GLY A 96 37.72 -52.50 18.36
CA GLY A 96 36.33 -52.37 18.82
C GLY A 96 35.46 -51.43 18.00
N LYS A 97 35.94 -51.01 16.81
CA LYS A 97 35.14 -50.23 15.86
C LYS A 97 33.97 -51.09 15.33
N PRO A 98 32.73 -50.57 15.27
CA PRO A 98 31.62 -51.29 14.68
C PRO A 98 31.90 -51.63 13.21
N THR A 99 31.50 -52.83 12.78
CA THR A 99 31.83 -53.36 11.45
C THR A 99 30.63 -53.45 10.51
N ALA A 100 29.42 -53.33 11.06
CA ALA A 100 28.18 -53.21 10.30
C ALA A 100 27.29 -52.10 10.87
N VAL A 101 26.49 -51.48 10.00
CA VAL A 101 25.55 -50.39 10.37
C VAL A 101 24.54 -50.85 11.45
N SER A 102 24.22 -52.14 11.49
CA SER A 102 23.31 -52.74 12.48
C SER A 102 23.95 -52.99 13.86
N GLU A 103 25.28 -52.90 13.99
CA GLU A 103 26.01 -53.08 15.26
C GLU A 103 26.15 -51.76 16.03
N PHE A 104 25.85 -50.63 15.38
CA PHE A 104 25.57 -49.40 16.09
C PHE A 104 24.17 -49.53 16.69
N GLU A 105 24.07 -49.68 18.02
CA GLU A 105 22.79 -49.70 18.75
C GLU A 105 22.05 -48.37 18.50
N ASN A 106 21.24 -48.31 17.42
CA ASN A 106 20.64 -47.07 16.91
C ASN A 106 21.67 -45.94 16.83
N ASP A 107 22.44 -45.90 15.75
CA ASP A 107 23.20 -44.72 15.35
C ASP A 107 22.41 -43.45 15.67
N SER A 108 23.03 -42.46 16.33
CA SER A 108 22.38 -41.19 16.63
C SER A 108 21.75 -40.59 15.37
N GLY A 109 20.43 -40.80 15.19
CA GLY A 109 19.69 -40.44 13.97
C GLY A 109 18.90 -41.56 13.27
N TYR A 110 19.07 -42.84 13.63
CA TYR A 110 18.26 -43.92 13.06
C TYR A 110 16.81 -43.80 13.55
N GLN A 111 15.86 -43.83 12.61
CA GLN A 111 14.44 -43.69 12.90
C GLN A 111 13.70 -44.96 12.51
N THR A 112 12.93 -45.52 13.45
CA THR A 112 11.99 -46.60 13.13
C THR A 112 10.74 -46.03 12.44
N ALA A 113 9.95 -46.90 11.80
CA ALA A 113 8.64 -46.51 11.25
C ALA A 113 7.74 -45.86 12.32
N SER A 114 7.82 -46.32 13.57
CA SER A 114 7.10 -45.74 14.70
C SER A 114 7.61 -44.35 15.08
N ASP A 115 8.93 -44.12 15.02
CA ASP A 115 9.52 -42.79 15.27
C ASP A 115 9.15 -41.79 14.18
N VAL A 116 9.06 -42.26 12.93
CA VAL A 116 8.62 -41.46 11.79
C VAL A 116 7.14 -41.09 11.94
N GLU A 117 6.27 -42.06 12.21
CA GLU A 117 4.83 -41.85 12.44
C GLU A 117 4.59 -40.85 13.59
N SER A 118 5.27 -41.05 14.72
CA SER A 118 5.14 -40.18 15.91
C SER A 118 5.59 -38.74 15.62
N LYS A 119 6.67 -38.55 14.86
CA LYS A 119 7.14 -37.21 14.46
C LYS A 119 6.21 -36.53 13.46
N ILE A 120 5.63 -37.28 12.52
CA ILE A 120 4.64 -36.78 11.55
C ILE A 120 3.41 -36.25 12.29
N ILE A 121 2.88 -37.05 13.22
CA ILE A 121 1.75 -36.67 14.08
C ILE A 121 2.12 -35.48 14.98
N GLY A 122 3.29 -35.51 15.62
CA GLY A 122 3.76 -34.44 16.52
C GLY A 122 3.99 -33.09 15.82
N LYS A 123 4.30 -33.10 14.51
CA LYS A 123 4.38 -31.87 13.69
C LYS A 123 3.02 -31.32 13.29
N GLY A 124 1.92 -32.01 13.63
CA GLY A 124 0.56 -31.60 13.32
C GLY A 124 0.20 -31.73 11.85
N TYR A 125 0.90 -32.59 11.10
CA TYR A 125 0.50 -32.88 9.72
C TYR A 125 -0.88 -33.54 9.72
N GLN A 126 -1.76 -33.01 8.88
CA GLN A 126 -3.15 -33.42 8.82
C GLN A 126 -3.32 -34.60 7.86
N THR A 127 -4.19 -35.54 8.23
CA THR A 127 -4.64 -36.59 7.30
C THR A 127 -5.55 -35.98 6.23
N SER A 128 -5.72 -36.68 5.10
CA SER A 128 -6.67 -36.26 4.07
C SER A 128 -8.09 -36.06 4.63
N ALA A 129 -8.53 -36.93 5.54
CA ALA A 129 -9.84 -36.81 6.20
C ALA A 129 -9.96 -35.52 7.04
N GLN A 130 -8.91 -35.15 7.78
CA GLN A 130 -8.90 -33.92 8.58
C GLN A 130 -8.87 -32.66 7.70
N VAL A 131 -8.22 -32.72 6.53
CA VAL A 131 -8.25 -31.64 5.54
C VAL A 131 -9.66 -31.49 4.97
N ASP A 132 -10.29 -32.61 4.59
CA ASP A 132 -11.66 -32.61 4.05
C ASP A 132 -12.67 -32.05 5.05
N GLU A 133 -12.58 -32.43 6.32
CA GLU A 133 -13.43 -31.89 7.39
C GLU A 133 -13.26 -30.38 7.55
N LYS A 134 -12.01 -29.88 7.64
CA LYS A 134 -11.77 -28.43 7.74
C LYS A 134 -12.29 -27.66 6.53
N LEU A 135 -12.23 -28.26 5.34
CA LEU A 135 -12.70 -27.62 4.11
C LEU A 135 -14.23 -27.42 4.11
N THR A 136 -14.99 -28.22 4.88
CA THR A 136 -16.46 -28.06 5.01
C THR A 136 -16.88 -26.73 5.65
N ALA A 137 -16.01 -26.11 6.45
CA ALA A 137 -16.27 -24.81 7.08
C ALA A 137 -16.13 -23.63 6.10
N TYR A 138 -15.52 -23.84 4.93
CA TYR A 138 -15.31 -22.81 3.92
C TYR A 138 -16.32 -22.97 2.78
N ALA A 139 -16.78 -21.84 2.24
CA ALA A 139 -17.62 -21.83 1.05
C ALA A 139 -16.87 -22.47 -0.13
N LYS A 140 -17.50 -23.46 -0.78
CA LYS A 140 -16.97 -24.04 -2.02
C LYS A 140 -17.00 -22.99 -3.12
N LYS A 141 -16.16 -23.17 -4.15
CA LYS A 141 -16.23 -22.32 -5.36
C LYS A 141 -17.64 -22.28 -5.95
N SER A 142 -18.40 -23.37 -5.86
CA SER A 142 -19.80 -23.45 -6.27
C SER A 142 -20.71 -22.49 -5.50
N ASP A 143 -20.46 -22.31 -4.21
CA ASP A 143 -21.30 -21.53 -3.29
C ASP A 143 -21.10 -20.02 -3.52
N ILE A 144 -19.89 -19.63 -3.94
CA ILE A 144 -19.54 -18.24 -4.26
C ILE A 144 -19.91 -17.91 -5.71
N ALA A 145 -19.77 -18.87 -6.64
CA ALA A 145 -20.09 -18.67 -8.06
C ALA A 145 -21.61 -18.49 -8.32
N SER A 146 -22.47 -18.75 -7.35
CA SER A 146 -23.91 -18.52 -7.49
C SER A 146 -24.36 -17.06 -7.31
N ALA A 147 -23.53 -16.17 -6.77
CA ALA A 147 -23.98 -14.84 -6.36
C ALA A 147 -24.23 -13.87 -7.53
N LEU A 148 -23.25 -13.68 -8.43
CA LEU A 148 -23.34 -12.79 -9.59
C LEU A 148 -22.67 -13.42 -10.81
N LYS A 149 -23.47 -14.00 -11.70
CA LYS A 149 -23.07 -14.69 -12.93
C LYS A 149 -23.29 -13.75 -14.11
N TYR A 150 -22.28 -12.99 -14.51
CA TYR A 150 -22.39 -12.13 -15.68
C TYR A 150 -22.66 -12.96 -16.95
N LYS A 151 -23.73 -12.63 -17.66
CA LYS A 151 -24.21 -13.34 -18.86
C LYS A 151 -23.96 -12.58 -20.15
N GLY A 152 -23.63 -11.30 -20.06
CA GLY A 152 -23.37 -10.42 -21.19
C GLY A 152 -24.16 -9.13 -21.13
N SER A 153 -24.37 -8.53 -22.30
CA SER A 153 -25.14 -7.31 -22.48
C SER A 153 -26.34 -7.54 -23.40
N LYS A 154 -27.46 -6.92 -23.06
CA LYS A 154 -28.63 -6.76 -23.93
C LYS A 154 -28.82 -5.29 -24.25
N ASN A 155 -29.31 -5.00 -25.45
CA ASN A 155 -29.46 -3.61 -25.86
C ASN A 155 -30.61 -2.94 -25.09
N THR A 156 -31.68 -3.68 -24.79
CA THR A 156 -32.88 -3.19 -24.07
C THR A 156 -33.37 -4.19 -23.00
N TYR A 157 -34.19 -3.73 -22.04
CA TYR A 157 -34.74 -4.60 -20.99
C TYR A 157 -35.63 -5.72 -21.52
N SER A 158 -36.38 -5.47 -22.60
CA SER A 158 -37.25 -6.47 -23.23
C SER A 158 -36.51 -7.62 -23.91
N GLU A 159 -35.21 -7.48 -24.17
CA GLU A 159 -34.35 -8.53 -24.72
C GLU A 159 -33.78 -9.47 -23.65
N LEU A 160 -34.03 -9.20 -22.37
CA LEU A 160 -33.62 -10.09 -21.29
C LEU A 160 -34.40 -11.41 -21.39
N PRO A 161 -33.74 -12.55 -21.08
CA PRO A 161 -34.44 -13.84 -21.09
C PRO A 161 -35.69 -13.82 -20.22
N SER A 162 -36.73 -14.53 -20.67
CA SER A 162 -37.98 -14.79 -19.93
C SER A 162 -38.13 -16.25 -19.45
N SER A 163 -37.24 -17.14 -19.87
CA SER A 163 -37.11 -18.53 -19.38
C SER A 163 -35.64 -18.90 -19.15
N ASP A 164 -35.42 -19.99 -18.43
CA ASP A 164 -34.10 -20.61 -18.22
C ASP A 164 -33.07 -19.73 -17.47
N GLN A 165 -33.53 -18.74 -16.71
CA GLN A 165 -32.69 -17.92 -15.84
C GLN A 165 -32.46 -18.63 -14.50
N SER A 166 -31.24 -18.51 -14.00
CA SER A 166 -30.90 -18.94 -12.64
C SER A 166 -30.76 -17.74 -11.72
N VAL A 167 -31.08 -17.91 -10.43
CA VAL A 167 -30.78 -16.91 -9.41
C VAL A 167 -29.30 -16.50 -9.52
N GLY A 168 -29.06 -15.19 -9.52
CA GLY A 168 -27.74 -14.60 -9.65
C GLY A 168 -27.25 -14.43 -11.09
N ASP A 169 -28.01 -14.81 -12.13
CA ASP A 169 -27.69 -14.37 -13.49
C ASP A 169 -27.75 -12.84 -13.58
N VAL A 170 -26.72 -12.22 -14.19
CA VAL A 170 -26.59 -10.77 -14.31
C VAL A 170 -26.43 -10.37 -15.77
N TRP A 171 -27.22 -9.40 -16.23
CA TRP A 171 -27.06 -8.79 -17.54
C TRP A 171 -26.83 -7.29 -17.41
N ASN A 172 -26.03 -6.74 -18.31
CA ASN A 172 -25.97 -5.31 -18.54
C ASN A 172 -27.06 -4.91 -19.55
N VAL A 173 -27.81 -3.84 -19.27
CA VAL A 173 -28.80 -3.26 -20.19
C VAL A 173 -28.25 -1.95 -20.74
N VAL A 174 -27.99 -1.90 -22.05
CA VAL A 174 -27.28 -0.76 -22.66
C VAL A 174 -28.13 0.50 -22.70
N GLN A 175 -29.42 0.39 -23.01
CA GLN A 175 -30.33 1.54 -23.09
C GLN A 175 -31.10 1.76 -21.79
N ALA A 176 -31.45 3.02 -21.52
CA ALA A 176 -32.30 3.36 -20.39
C ALA A 176 -33.74 2.85 -20.61
N ASP A 177 -34.40 2.44 -19.52
CA ASP A 177 -35.81 2.08 -19.48
C ASP A 177 -36.43 2.67 -18.21
N SER A 178 -37.14 3.79 -18.38
CA SER A 178 -37.79 4.50 -17.27
C SER A 178 -38.92 3.70 -16.61
N SER A 179 -39.55 2.75 -17.32
CA SER A 179 -40.65 1.95 -16.77
C SER A 179 -40.16 0.91 -15.76
N HIS A 180 -38.91 0.47 -15.89
CA HIS A 180 -38.27 -0.48 -14.98
C HIS A 180 -37.18 0.17 -14.11
N ASN A 181 -37.09 1.51 -14.10
CA ASN A 181 -36.09 2.30 -13.36
C ASN A 181 -34.63 1.98 -13.75
N ILE A 182 -34.37 1.68 -15.02
CA ILE A 182 -33.06 1.33 -15.56
C ILE A 182 -32.45 2.54 -16.26
N LYS A 183 -31.22 2.90 -15.90
CA LYS A 183 -30.39 3.85 -16.63
C LYS A 183 -29.54 3.11 -17.67
N ALA A 184 -29.10 3.84 -18.68
CA ALA A 184 -28.24 3.27 -19.72
C ALA A 184 -26.95 2.71 -19.10
N GLY A 185 -26.69 1.41 -19.30
CA GLY A 185 -25.55 0.69 -18.74
C GLY A 185 -25.76 0.09 -17.35
N ASP A 186 -26.99 0.10 -16.82
CA ASP A 186 -27.27 -0.53 -15.54
C ASP A 186 -27.22 -2.06 -15.64
N ASN A 187 -26.71 -2.69 -14.58
CA ASN A 187 -26.78 -4.12 -14.41
C ASN A 187 -28.07 -4.53 -13.71
N VAL A 188 -28.66 -5.62 -14.19
CA VAL A 188 -29.82 -6.26 -13.56
C VAL A 188 -29.49 -7.70 -13.20
N ALA A 189 -29.97 -8.17 -12.05
CA ALA A 189 -29.79 -9.54 -11.59
C ALA A 189 -31.13 -10.27 -11.48
N TRP A 190 -31.16 -11.55 -11.86
CA TRP A 190 -32.33 -12.38 -11.63
C TRP A 190 -32.40 -12.79 -10.16
N ASN A 191 -33.44 -12.32 -9.46
CA ASN A 191 -33.66 -12.62 -8.03
C ASN A 191 -34.44 -13.92 -7.79
N GLY A 192 -34.81 -14.64 -8.85
CA GLY A 192 -35.64 -15.84 -8.80
C GLY A 192 -37.08 -15.62 -9.24
N SER A 193 -37.53 -14.37 -9.33
CA SER A 193 -38.89 -14.01 -9.77
C SER A 193 -38.92 -12.90 -10.83
N SER A 194 -37.95 -11.98 -10.80
CA SER A 194 -37.86 -10.83 -11.70
C SER A 194 -36.41 -10.37 -11.87
N TRP A 195 -36.17 -9.56 -12.89
CA TRP A 195 -34.92 -8.83 -13.06
C TRP A 195 -34.92 -7.61 -12.12
N ASP A 196 -34.05 -7.65 -11.13
CA ASP A 196 -33.84 -6.59 -10.14
C ASP A 196 -32.67 -5.70 -10.55
N VAL A 197 -32.83 -4.38 -10.48
CA VAL A 197 -31.82 -3.41 -10.91
C VAL A 197 -30.78 -3.26 -9.78
N LEU A 198 -29.52 -3.51 -10.09
CA LEU A 198 -28.43 -3.43 -9.11
C LEU A 198 -27.88 -2.00 -8.93
N SER A 199 -28.34 -1.06 -9.76
CA SER A 199 -28.03 0.36 -9.57
C SER A 199 -28.89 0.92 -8.43
N GLY A 200 -28.26 1.68 -7.54
CA GLY A 200 -28.98 2.38 -6.49
C GLY A 200 -29.74 3.60 -7.02
N THR A 201 -30.66 4.12 -6.21
CA THR A 201 -31.19 5.46 -6.41
C THR A 201 -30.14 6.50 -6.04
N VAL A 202 -29.90 7.47 -6.91
CA VAL A 202 -29.04 8.63 -6.58
C VAL A 202 -29.94 9.72 -6.04
N ASP A 203 -29.85 9.98 -4.73
CA ASP A 203 -30.54 11.11 -4.11
C ASP A 203 -29.76 12.40 -4.38
N LEU A 204 -30.33 13.26 -5.21
CA LEU A 204 -29.77 14.57 -5.53
C LEU A 204 -30.44 15.70 -4.73
N SER A 205 -31.34 15.39 -3.78
CA SER A 205 -32.08 16.40 -3.03
C SER A 205 -31.21 17.32 -2.17
N GLY A 206 -29.99 16.88 -1.81
CA GLY A 206 -29.01 17.69 -1.08
C GLY A 206 -28.19 18.64 -1.96
N TYR A 207 -28.26 18.53 -3.29
CA TYR A 207 -27.54 19.39 -4.21
C TYR A 207 -28.37 20.63 -4.59
N VAL A 208 -27.68 21.75 -4.75
CA VAL A 208 -28.27 23.01 -5.23
C VAL A 208 -28.57 22.87 -6.71
N GLN A 209 -29.77 23.24 -7.16
CA GLN A 209 -30.12 23.22 -8.58
C GLN A 209 -29.58 24.48 -9.28
N ASP A 210 -29.35 24.41 -10.59
CA ASP A 210 -28.93 25.59 -11.36
C ASP A 210 -29.93 26.76 -11.22
N SER A 211 -31.23 26.45 -11.07
CA SER A 211 -32.28 27.44 -10.80
C SER A 211 -32.21 28.10 -9.42
N ASP A 212 -31.48 27.50 -8.48
CA ASP A 212 -31.28 28.05 -7.13
C ASP A 212 -30.07 29.00 -7.07
N LEU A 213 -29.24 29.04 -8.12
CA LEU A 213 -28.05 29.87 -8.24
C LEU A 213 -28.36 31.15 -9.03
N VAL A 214 -27.96 32.30 -8.49
CA VAL A 214 -28.05 33.60 -9.19
C VAL A 214 -26.72 34.33 -9.10
N GLU A 215 -26.23 34.87 -10.21
CA GLU A 215 -24.98 35.63 -10.21
C GLU A 215 -25.12 36.88 -9.33
N ILE A 216 -24.10 37.19 -8.53
CA ILE A 216 -24.03 38.44 -7.77
C ILE A 216 -23.91 39.62 -8.74
N THR A 217 -24.62 40.73 -8.47
CA THR A 217 -24.54 41.91 -9.33
C THR A 217 -23.32 42.78 -9.00
N THR A 218 -22.87 43.60 -9.95
CA THR A 218 -21.78 44.57 -9.70
C THR A 218 -22.13 45.56 -8.59
N GLY A 219 -23.40 45.95 -8.46
CA GLY A 219 -23.86 46.81 -7.37
C GLY A 219 -23.80 46.14 -5.99
N GLU A 220 -24.12 44.84 -5.91
CA GLU A 220 -23.92 44.04 -4.70
C GLU A 220 -22.43 43.92 -4.35
N ILE A 221 -21.55 43.77 -5.35
CA ILE A 221 -20.09 43.75 -5.14
C ILE A 221 -19.59 45.10 -4.60
N ASP A 222 -20.07 46.21 -5.16
CA ASP A 222 -19.70 47.55 -4.68
C ASP A 222 -20.11 47.75 -3.23
N SER A 223 -21.33 47.36 -2.86
CA SER A 223 -21.82 47.45 -1.48
C SER A 223 -20.99 46.60 -0.51
N ILE A 224 -20.54 45.41 -0.93
CA ILE A 224 -19.65 44.56 -0.12
C ILE A 224 -18.28 45.23 0.05
N ILE A 225 -17.69 45.75 -1.03
CA ILE A 225 -16.38 46.40 -0.99
C ILE A 225 -16.41 47.68 -0.14
N GLU A 226 -17.47 48.49 -0.24
CA GLU A 226 -17.65 49.69 0.58
C GLU A 226 -17.81 49.36 2.07
N SER A 227 -18.42 48.21 2.41
CA SER A 227 -18.52 47.76 3.81
C SER A 227 -17.19 47.31 4.42
N LEU A 228 -16.16 47.08 3.60
CA LEU A 228 -14.83 46.61 4.01
C LEU A 228 -13.80 47.75 4.11
N ALA A 229 -14.11 48.93 3.57
CA ALA A 229 -13.29 50.14 3.62
C ALA A 229 -13.57 50.97 4.89
#